data_AF-A0A966TBX9-F1
#
_entry.id   AF-A0A966TBX9-F1
#
_cell.length_a   1.000
_cell.length_b   1.000
_cell.length_c   1.000
_cell.angle_alpha   90.00
_cell.angle_beta   90.00
_cell.angle_gamma   90.00
#
_symmetry.space_group_name_H-M   'P 1'
#
loop_
_entity.id
_entity.type
_entity.pdbx_description
1 polymer ?
#
loop_
_entity_poly.entity_id
_entity_poly.type
_entity_poly.pdbx_seq_one_letter_code
_entity_poly.pdbx_strand_id
1 'polypeptide(L)'
;MDVVLAFIVFGTAGALWMKRKGRSPMVGFFLGGILNIIGLAIIFFMKDQSGAVPVKESSGSTNQKPTYSGSRFAQDSGKGSLFHYASNSKGSELPMEFAIVDLETSGLEPSNARVIEIAILLANSKGEIQEEYATLINPGNGQVGPTFIHHITEEAVLSAPSFQEIAGDILKKFENRIIVAHHAAFEDKFLAAEFKRAGIKVPPLPALDTLWLSREVVDLPNYKMQTVLQHYGVEEIDLHTALGDVRALNKILPTLINQASAILFPTAHSIMPQVELSGKQKTRVTNLKKGEKGWINSLLEKLPESGSSVTSEIESDYLDLLTQVLADGKIIGDEAKALSKLAGEAGLGRNQVVQLHESFIQQLRKQAEADGNVDAAELKLIENAIKALNLS
;
A
#
# COMPACT_ATOMS: atom_id res chain seq x y z
N MET A 1 -33.22 -1.06 23.12
CA MET A 1 -32.74 -2.11 24.02
C MET A 1 -31.38 -1.65 24.50
N ASP A 2 -31.22 -1.39 25.81
CA ASP A 2 -29.98 -0.83 26.35
C ASP A 2 -28.78 -1.72 26.00
N VAL A 3 -27.70 -1.08 25.56
CA VAL A 3 -26.45 -1.75 25.11
C VAL A 3 -25.95 -2.72 26.18
N VAL A 4 -26.06 -2.33 27.45
CA VAL A 4 -25.68 -3.14 28.61
C VAL A 4 -26.53 -4.41 28.71
N LEU A 5 -27.85 -4.32 28.45
CA LEU A 5 -28.75 -5.47 28.51
C LEU A 5 -28.46 -6.48 27.38
N ALA A 6 -28.08 -5.99 26.19
CA ALA A 6 -27.69 -6.84 25.07
C ALA A 6 -26.38 -7.60 25.33
N PHE A 7 -25.37 -6.95 25.94
CA PHE A 7 -24.12 -7.62 26.31
C PHE A 7 -24.35 -8.76 27.32
N ILE A 8 -25.24 -8.55 28.29
CA ILE A 8 -25.55 -9.56 29.31
C ILE A 8 -26.29 -10.75 28.69
N VAL A 9 -27.29 -10.51 27.83
CA VAL A 9 -28.10 -11.60 27.24
C VAL A 9 -27.30 -12.46 26.25
N PHE A 10 -26.50 -11.84 25.37
CA PHE A 10 -25.75 -12.61 24.38
C PHE A 10 -24.45 -13.22 24.95
N GLY A 11 -23.80 -12.55 25.90
CA GLY A 11 -22.66 -13.11 26.62
C GLY A 11 -23.03 -14.35 27.43
N THR A 12 -24.19 -14.33 28.10
CA THR A 12 -24.69 -15.48 28.86
C THR A 12 -25.14 -16.63 27.96
N ALA A 13 -25.79 -16.35 26.83
CA ALA A 13 -26.15 -17.37 25.84
C ALA A 13 -24.93 -18.05 25.20
N GLY A 14 -23.89 -17.29 24.83
CA GLY A 14 -22.63 -17.82 24.30
C GLY A 14 -21.87 -18.66 25.32
N ALA A 15 -21.84 -18.23 26.59
CA ALA A 15 -21.24 -18.99 27.68
C ALA A 15 -21.99 -20.32 27.94
N LEU A 16 -23.33 -20.33 27.88
CA LEU A 16 -24.13 -21.55 28.04
C LEU A 16 -23.91 -22.54 26.89
N TRP A 17 -23.80 -22.05 25.66
CA TRP A 17 -23.53 -22.89 24.49
C TRP A 17 -22.15 -23.56 24.56
N MET A 18 -21.11 -22.81 24.98
CA MET A 18 -19.76 -23.35 25.18
C MET A 18 -19.70 -24.38 26.32
N LYS A 19 -20.42 -24.13 27.41
CA LYS A 19 -20.56 -25.09 28.52
C LYS A 19 -21.21 -26.40 28.08
N ARG A 20 -22.23 -26.35 27.21
CA ARG A 20 -22.87 -27.55 26.62
C ARG A 20 -21.95 -28.33 25.67
N LYS A 21 -20.90 -27.69 25.15
CA LYS A 21 -19.88 -28.32 24.30
C LYS A 21 -18.62 -28.74 25.07
N GLY A 22 -18.64 -28.69 26.40
CA GLY A 22 -17.50 -29.07 27.24
C GLY A 22 -16.31 -28.11 27.17
N ARG A 23 -16.51 -26.88 26.69
CA ARG A 23 -15.46 -25.86 26.52
C ARG A 23 -15.63 -24.75 27.54
N SER A 24 -14.56 -23.98 27.76
CA SER A 24 -14.54 -22.89 28.73
C SER A 24 -15.63 -21.85 28.46
N PRO A 25 -16.52 -21.55 29.45
CA PRO A 25 -17.58 -20.56 29.31
C PRO A 25 -17.06 -19.14 29.07
N MET A 26 -15.84 -18.83 29.54
CA MET A 26 -15.19 -17.53 29.35
C MET A 26 -14.99 -17.20 27.86
N VAL A 27 -14.65 -18.21 27.04
CA VAL A 27 -14.48 -18.04 25.58
C VAL A 27 -15.81 -17.71 24.90
N GLY A 28 -16.92 -18.28 25.40
CA GLY A 28 -18.27 -17.98 24.92
C GLY A 28 -18.75 -16.58 25.26
N PHE A 29 -18.31 -16.03 26.40
CA PHE A 29 -18.60 -14.66 26.81
C PHE A 29 -17.87 -13.64 25.91
N PHE A 30 -16.60 -13.91 25.57
CA PHE A 30 -15.81 -13.09 24.65
C PHE A 30 -16.32 -13.13 23.22
N LEU A 31 -16.66 -14.32 22.68
CA LEU A 31 -17.24 -14.46 21.34
C LEU A 31 -18.61 -13.77 21.24
N GLY A 32 -19.45 -13.89 22.28
CA GLY A 32 -20.75 -13.19 22.35
C GLY A 32 -20.61 -11.66 22.40
N GLY A 33 -19.56 -11.14 23.04
CA GLY A 33 -19.24 -9.71 23.04
C GLY A 33 -18.71 -9.20 21.68
N ILE A 34 -17.86 -9.97 21.01
CA ILE A 34 -17.30 -9.63 19.68
C ILE A 34 -18.39 -9.65 18.59
N LEU A 35 -19.30 -10.63 18.61
CA LEU A 35 -20.46 -10.67 17.73
C LEU A 35 -21.39 -9.45 17.92
N ASN A 36 -21.43 -8.87 19.13
CA ASN A 36 -22.21 -7.68 19.43
C ASN A 36 -21.53 -6.39 18.91
N ILE A 37 -20.20 -6.33 18.90
CA ILE A 37 -19.45 -5.20 18.31
C ILE A 37 -19.56 -5.23 16.79
N ILE A 38 -19.48 -6.41 16.17
CA ILE A 38 -19.73 -6.60 14.73
C ILE A 38 -21.21 -6.30 14.42
N GLY A 39 -22.14 -6.74 15.27
CA GLY A 39 -23.57 -6.45 15.15
C GLY A 39 -23.89 -4.96 15.31
N LEU A 40 -23.27 -4.24 16.25
CA LEU A 40 -23.43 -2.80 16.40
C LEU A 40 -22.74 -2.03 15.26
N ALA A 41 -21.58 -2.47 14.77
CA ALA A 41 -20.93 -1.87 13.62
C ALA A 41 -21.79 -2.03 12.36
N ILE A 42 -22.40 -3.21 12.15
CA ILE A 42 -23.35 -3.48 11.06
C ILE A 42 -24.65 -2.70 11.27
N ILE A 43 -25.20 -2.61 12.48
CA ILE A 43 -26.40 -1.82 12.78
C ILE A 43 -26.12 -0.32 12.62
N PHE A 44 -24.94 0.19 12.96
CA PHE A 44 -24.56 1.59 12.72
C PHE A 44 -24.37 1.85 11.21
N PHE A 45 -23.83 0.88 10.47
CA PHE A 45 -23.74 0.90 9.00
C PHE A 45 -25.12 0.78 8.31
N MET A 46 -26.08 0.06 8.90
CA MET A 46 -27.41 -0.19 8.33
C MET A 46 -28.45 0.85 8.77
N LYS A 47 -28.33 1.43 9.96
CA LYS A 47 -29.29 2.41 10.51
C LYS A 47 -29.11 3.81 9.93
N ASP A 48 -27.92 4.13 9.40
CA ASP A 48 -27.69 5.35 8.61
C ASP A 48 -28.16 5.21 7.14
N GLN A 49 -28.64 4.01 6.75
CA GLN A 49 -29.32 3.77 5.47
C GLN A 49 -30.84 3.61 5.59
N SER A 50 -31.41 3.61 6.80
CA SER A 50 -32.85 3.45 7.00
C SER A 50 -33.59 4.79 7.05
N GLY A 51 -33.70 5.46 5.91
CA GLY A 51 -34.88 6.26 5.60
C GLY A 51 -36.00 5.29 5.17
N ALA A 52 -37.10 5.26 5.91
CA ALA A 52 -38.20 4.33 5.67
C ALA A 52 -38.78 4.47 4.25
N VAL A 53 -38.81 3.37 3.50
CA VAL A 53 -39.53 3.22 2.24
C VAL A 53 -40.92 2.65 2.54
N PRO A 54 -42.04 3.32 2.18
CA PRO A 54 -43.35 2.68 2.21
C PRO A 54 -43.48 1.69 1.05
N VAL A 55 -44.14 0.56 1.31
CA VAL A 55 -44.25 -0.57 0.38
C VAL A 55 -45.15 -0.23 -0.82
N LYS A 56 -44.50 -0.21 -2.00
CA LYS A 56 -44.90 -0.56 -3.39
C LYS A 56 -46.35 -0.34 -3.87
N GLU A 57 -46.43 0.38 -4.98
CA GLU A 57 -47.04 -0.13 -6.22
C GLU A 57 -46.06 -0.04 -7.40
N SER A 58 -46.22 -0.96 -8.36
CA SER A 58 -45.27 -1.36 -9.39
C SER A 58 -45.10 -0.38 -10.56
N SER A 59 -43.85 -0.11 -10.98
CA SER A 59 -43.43 -0.03 -12.39
C SER A 59 -41.95 0.36 -12.54
N GLY A 60 -41.23 -0.27 -13.47
CA GLY A 60 -39.96 0.21 -14.05
C GLY A 60 -38.67 -0.12 -13.28
N SER A 61 -37.95 -1.16 -13.70
CA SER A 61 -36.52 -1.34 -13.35
C SER A 61 -35.70 -0.27 -14.07
N THR A 62 -35.19 0.71 -13.32
CA THR A 62 -34.08 1.56 -13.76
C THR A 62 -32.85 1.21 -12.93
N ASN A 63 -31.84 0.61 -13.56
CA ASN A 63 -30.50 0.51 -12.99
C ASN A 63 -29.93 1.93 -12.90
N GLN A 64 -30.15 2.62 -11.78
CA GLN A 64 -29.50 3.91 -11.54
C GLN A 64 -28.04 3.67 -11.15
N LYS A 65 -27.11 4.27 -11.89
CA LYS A 65 -25.68 4.30 -11.53
C LYS A 65 -25.51 4.82 -10.09
N PRO A 66 -24.64 4.20 -9.26
CA PRO A 66 -24.40 4.71 -7.92
C PRO A 66 -23.84 6.14 -7.98
N THR A 67 -24.47 7.05 -7.22
CA THR A 67 -24.09 8.48 -7.17
C THR A 67 -23.05 8.72 -6.07
N TYR A 68 -21.84 9.14 -6.46
CA TYR A 68 -20.79 9.59 -5.55
C TYR A 68 -20.68 11.11 -5.65
N SER A 69 -21.35 11.83 -4.74
CA SER A 69 -21.43 13.29 -4.72
C SER A 69 -21.05 13.87 -3.36
N GLY A 70 -20.57 15.11 -3.35
CA GLY A 70 -20.22 15.84 -2.13
C GLY A 70 -18.71 15.96 -1.91
N SER A 71 -18.33 16.67 -0.83
CA SER A 71 -16.94 17.03 -0.52
C SER A 71 -16.02 15.86 -0.15
N ARG A 72 -16.55 14.63 -0.14
CA ARG A 72 -15.80 13.40 0.08
C ARG A 72 -15.25 12.80 -1.21
N PHE A 73 -15.73 13.20 -2.38
CA PHE A 73 -15.30 12.65 -3.67
C PHE A 73 -14.71 13.76 -4.54
N ALA A 74 -13.73 13.41 -5.39
CA ALA A 74 -13.29 14.31 -6.43
C ALA A 74 -14.48 14.65 -7.34
N GLN A 75 -14.59 15.92 -7.69
CA GLN A 75 -15.63 16.43 -8.58
C GLN A 75 -14.95 16.95 -9.84
N ASP A 76 -15.66 16.87 -10.97
CA ASP A 76 -15.22 17.43 -12.25
C ASP A 76 -14.78 18.89 -12.08
N SER A 77 -13.52 19.20 -12.43
CA SER A 77 -12.87 20.51 -12.26
C SER A 77 -12.78 21.03 -10.81
N GLY A 78 -13.07 20.19 -9.83
CA GLY A 78 -13.14 20.53 -8.42
C GLY A 78 -11.78 20.88 -7.83
N LYS A 79 -11.76 21.79 -6.85
CA LYS A 79 -10.56 22.15 -6.11
C LYS A 79 -10.60 21.55 -4.72
N GLY A 80 -9.62 20.69 -4.43
CA GLY A 80 -9.33 20.10 -3.15
C GLY A 80 -8.47 20.98 -2.24
N SER A 81 -7.87 20.37 -1.22
CA SER A 81 -6.99 21.07 -0.25
C SER A 81 -5.61 21.37 -0.86
N LEU A 82 -5.10 20.42 -1.62
CA LEU A 82 -3.84 20.43 -2.35
C LEU A 82 -4.07 20.17 -3.85
N PHE A 83 -5.06 19.35 -4.19
CA PHE A 83 -5.30 18.92 -5.57
C PHE A 83 -6.29 19.81 -6.33
N HIS A 84 -6.08 19.96 -7.64
CA HIS A 84 -7.08 20.47 -8.58
C HIS A 84 -7.40 19.35 -9.57
N TYR A 85 -8.61 18.81 -9.43
CA TYR A 85 -9.03 17.61 -10.15
C TYR A 85 -9.27 17.86 -11.63
N ALA A 86 -8.93 16.85 -12.41
CA ALA A 86 -9.17 16.78 -13.84
C ALA A 86 -10.64 17.01 -14.20
N SER A 87 -10.85 17.34 -15.47
CA SER A 87 -12.14 17.65 -16.03
C SER A 87 -12.29 17.06 -17.43
N ASN A 88 -13.52 16.78 -17.83
CA ASN A 88 -13.84 16.40 -19.21
C ASN A 88 -14.09 17.63 -20.11
N SER A 89 -14.14 18.85 -19.57
CA SER A 89 -14.59 20.04 -20.31
C SER A 89 -13.81 21.33 -20.00
N LYS A 90 -13.01 21.37 -18.93
CA LYS A 90 -12.30 22.59 -18.50
C LYS A 90 -10.81 22.37 -18.28
N GLY A 91 -10.02 23.35 -18.69
CA GLY A 91 -8.57 23.36 -18.49
C GLY A 91 -7.81 23.07 -19.78
N SER A 92 -6.58 22.60 -19.63
CA SER A 92 -5.69 22.26 -20.74
C SER A 92 -5.18 20.84 -20.62
N GLU A 93 -4.76 20.26 -21.73
CA GLU A 93 -3.94 19.06 -21.70
C GLU A 93 -2.59 19.35 -21.02
N LEU A 94 -2.06 18.36 -20.33
CA LEU A 94 -0.72 18.38 -19.74
C LEU A 94 0.06 17.16 -20.23
N PRO A 95 1.40 17.21 -20.20
CA PRO A 95 2.21 16.00 -20.34
C PRO A 95 1.74 14.92 -19.36
N MET A 96 1.40 13.76 -19.90
CA MET A 96 0.83 12.64 -19.14
C MET A 96 1.92 11.82 -18.44
N GLU A 97 2.61 12.51 -17.53
CA GLU A 97 3.58 11.97 -16.59
C GLU A 97 2.91 11.92 -15.21
N PHE A 98 2.91 10.75 -14.58
CA PHE A 98 2.10 10.48 -13.40
C PHE A 98 2.95 10.21 -12.18
N ALA A 99 2.50 10.73 -11.04
CA ALA A 99 2.84 10.22 -9.72
C ALA A 99 1.58 9.54 -9.16
N ILE A 100 1.55 8.21 -9.22
CA ILE A 100 0.45 7.40 -8.70
C ILE A 100 0.69 7.17 -7.21
N VAL A 101 -0.25 7.59 -6.38
CA VAL A 101 -0.10 7.66 -4.92
C VAL A 101 -1.17 6.83 -4.24
N ASP A 102 -0.75 6.09 -3.21
CA ASP A 102 -1.62 5.44 -2.25
C ASP A 102 -1.06 5.62 -0.83
N LEU A 103 -1.96 5.72 0.16
CA LEU A 103 -1.62 5.99 1.55
C LEU A 103 -2.29 4.98 2.48
N GLU A 104 -1.54 4.49 3.47
CA GLU A 104 -2.13 3.94 4.68
C GLU A 104 -2.12 4.99 5.78
N THR A 105 -3.18 5.00 6.60
CA THR A 105 -3.40 6.03 7.61
C THR A 105 -3.85 5.43 8.93
N SER A 106 -3.54 6.10 10.03
CA SER A 106 -3.93 5.63 11.38
C SER A 106 -5.41 5.86 11.73
N GLY A 107 -6.20 6.37 10.79
CA GLY A 107 -7.61 6.71 10.97
C GLY A 107 -8.15 7.43 9.73
N LEU A 108 -9.45 7.72 9.72
CA LEU A 108 -10.14 8.21 8.51
C LEU A 108 -10.11 9.74 8.31
N GLU A 109 -9.70 10.51 9.33
CA GLU A 109 -9.77 11.97 9.30
C GLU A 109 -8.40 12.59 9.64
N PRO A 110 -7.84 13.49 8.80
CA PRO A 110 -6.50 14.02 9.00
C PRO A 110 -6.37 15.00 10.18
N SER A 111 -7.49 15.38 10.80
CA SER A 111 -7.54 16.21 12.01
C SER A 111 -7.06 15.46 13.26
N ASN A 112 -7.18 14.14 13.28
CA ASN A 112 -6.77 13.28 14.40
C ASN A 112 -5.93 12.06 13.98
N ALA A 113 -5.80 11.79 12.68
CA ALA A 113 -5.00 10.70 12.13
C ALA A 113 -3.76 11.20 11.38
N ARG A 114 -2.84 10.27 11.13
CA ARG A 114 -1.55 10.48 10.46
C ARG A 114 -1.42 9.53 9.28
N VAL A 115 -0.63 9.93 8.29
CA VAL A 115 -0.12 8.99 7.27
C VAL A 115 0.91 8.08 7.95
N ILE A 116 0.80 6.77 7.73
CA ILE A 116 1.68 5.74 8.31
C ILE A 116 2.36 4.87 7.25
N GLU A 117 1.91 4.94 6.00
CA GLU A 117 2.61 4.44 4.82
C GLU A 117 2.29 5.34 3.64
N ILE A 118 3.26 5.52 2.74
CA ILE A 118 3.06 6.14 1.43
C ILE A 118 3.74 5.28 0.38
N ALA A 119 3.06 5.07 -0.74
CA ALA A 119 3.69 4.61 -1.98
C ALA A 119 3.48 5.64 -3.09
N ILE A 120 4.50 5.82 -3.92
CA ILE A 120 4.50 6.66 -5.11
C ILE A 120 5.13 5.87 -6.25
N LEU A 121 4.38 5.65 -7.31
CA LEU A 121 4.87 5.07 -8.56
C LEU A 121 4.90 6.16 -9.63
N LEU A 122 6.07 6.34 -10.24
CA LEU A 122 6.23 7.26 -11.37
C LEU A 122 6.06 6.47 -12.67
N ALA A 123 5.15 6.91 -13.53
CA ALA A 123 4.91 6.27 -14.82
C ALA A 123 4.47 7.28 -15.88
N ASN A 124 4.66 6.92 -17.15
CA ASN A 124 4.12 7.67 -18.27
C ASN A 124 2.72 7.18 -18.68
N SER A 125 2.12 7.85 -19.68
CA SER A 125 0.82 7.49 -20.26
C SER A 125 0.64 6.05 -20.73
N LYS A 126 1.72 5.32 -21.02
CA LYS A 126 1.68 3.92 -21.43
C LYS A 126 1.75 2.95 -20.25
N GLY A 127 1.89 3.45 -19.03
CA GLY A 127 2.08 2.64 -17.83
C GLY A 127 3.51 2.12 -17.66
N GLU A 128 4.47 2.64 -18.43
CA GLU A 128 5.88 2.31 -18.27
C GLU A 128 6.39 2.94 -16.97
N ILE A 129 6.82 2.08 -16.04
CA ILE A 129 7.31 2.48 -14.71
C ILE A 129 8.69 3.12 -14.86
N GLN A 130 8.87 4.29 -14.24
CA GLN A 130 10.13 5.05 -14.20
C GLN A 130 10.83 4.91 -12.85
N GLU A 131 10.05 4.91 -11.76
CA GLU A 131 10.55 4.85 -10.39
C GLU A 131 9.43 4.34 -9.47
N GLU A 132 9.81 3.64 -8.42
CA GLU A 132 8.92 3.28 -7.32
C GLU A 132 9.52 3.75 -6.00
N TYR A 133 8.67 4.27 -5.14
CA TYR A 133 9.02 4.67 -3.80
C TYR A 133 7.94 4.22 -2.84
N ALA A 134 8.34 3.61 -1.74
CA ALA A 134 7.43 3.21 -0.68
C ALA A 134 8.13 3.37 0.66
N THR A 135 7.45 3.95 1.64
CA THR A 135 7.97 4.01 3.00
C THR A 135 6.85 3.99 4.02
N LEU A 136 7.10 3.28 5.11
CA LEU A 136 6.43 3.49 6.38
C LEU A 136 6.79 4.89 6.90
N ILE A 137 5.87 5.47 7.68
CA ILE A 137 6.02 6.78 8.27
C ILE A 137 5.76 6.69 9.77
N ASN A 138 6.63 7.28 10.57
CA ASN A 138 6.42 7.41 12.01
C ASN A 138 5.39 8.52 12.29
N PRO A 139 4.21 8.19 12.88
CA PRO A 139 3.17 9.18 13.18
C PRO A 139 3.51 10.05 14.41
N GLY A 140 4.66 9.83 15.07
CA GLY A 140 5.17 10.57 16.23
C GLY A 140 4.53 10.18 17.57
N ASN A 141 3.29 9.68 17.55
CA ASN A 141 2.57 9.20 18.74
C ASN A 141 2.45 7.66 18.80
N GLY A 142 3.07 6.95 17.86
CA GLY A 142 2.99 5.48 17.72
C GLY A 142 1.65 4.93 17.25
N GLN A 143 0.59 5.75 17.15
CA GLN A 143 -0.75 5.27 16.83
C GLN A 143 -0.85 4.91 15.35
N VAL A 144 -1.03 3.62 15.08
CA VAL A 144 -1.20 3.08 13.72
C VAL A 144 -2.66 2.78 13.37
N GLY A 145 -3.60 2.94 14.30
CA GLY A 145 -5.02 2.67 14.04
C GLY A 145 -5.34 1.18 13.91
N PRO A 146 -6.34 0.80 13.10
CA PRO A 146 -6.80 -0.59 12.99
C PRO A 146 -5.84 -1.49 12.20
N THR A 147 -4.81 -2.01 12.88
CA THR A 147 -3.79 -2.92 12.30
C THR A 147 -4.37 -4.13 11.56
N PHE A 148 -5.60 -4.56 11.84
CA PHE A 148 -6.23 -5.67 11.11
C PHE A 148 -6.60 -5.34 9.65
N ILE A 149 -6.64 -4.05 9.28
CA ILE A 149 -6.93 -3.58 7.92
C ILE A 149 -5.64 -3.54 7.09
N HIS A 150 -4.67 -2.77 7.57
CA HIS A 150 -3.44 -2.47 6.81
C HIS A 150 -2.26 -3.33 7.25
N HIS A 151 -2.31 -4.06 8.37
CA HIS A 151 -1.21 -4.91 8.88
C HIS A 151 0.08 -4.18 9.30
N ILE A 152 0.00 -2.88 9.59
CA ILE A 152 1.13 -2.10 10.14
C ILE A 152 1.03 -2.10 11.67
N THR A 153 2.10 -2.51 12.34
CA THR A 153 2.20 -2.47 13.81
C THR A 153 2.92 -1.22 14.31
N GLU A 154 2.77 -0.91 15.60
CA GLU A 154 3.45 0.23 16.22
C GLU A 154 4.99 0.08 16.15
N GLU A 155 5.50 -1.14 16.30
CA GLU A 155 6.93 -1.44 16.17
C GLU A 155 7.44 -1.18 14.75
N ALA A 156 6.62 -1.47 13.73
CA ALA A 156 7.00 -1.27 12.34
C ALA A 156 7.24 0.22 12.02
N VAL A 157 6.47 1.13 12.62
CA VAL A 157 6.60 2.58 12.38
C VAL A 157 7.62 3.28 13.27
N LEU A 158 8.08 2.64 14.36
CA LEU A 158 8.91 3.30 15.38
C LEU A 158 10.24 3.85 14.82
N SER A 159 10.92 3.08 13.99
CA SER A 159 12.17 3.49 13.31
C SER A 159 11.98 4.00 11.89
N ALA A 160 10.73 4.14 11.42
CA ALA A 160 10.47 4.75 10.12
C ALA A 160 10.75 6.26 10.17
N PRO A 161 11.04 6.90 9.02
CA PRO A 161 11.16 8.34 8.97
C PRO A 161 9.82 9.02 9.31
N SER A 162 9.88 10.23 9.86
CA SER A 162 8.71 11.09 9.98
C SER A 162 8.33 11.69 8.62
N PHE A 163 7.07 12.14 8.46
CA PHE A 163 6.64 12.81 7.23
C PHE A 163 7.50 14.03 6.90
N GLN A 164 7.91 14.80 7.92
CA GLN A 164 8.73 16.00 7.73
C GLN A 164 10.09 15.66 7.10
N GLU A 165 10.70 14.54 7.48
CA GLU A 165 11.98 14.11 6.93
C GLU A 165 11.86 13.74 5.44
N ILE A 166 10.78 13.08 5.03
CA ILE A 166 10.58 12.64 3.64
C ILE A 166 9.82 13.63 2.77
N ALA A 167 9.41 14.79 3.30
CA ALA A 167 8.59 15.74 2.56
C ALA A 167 9.28 16.25 1.29
N GLY A 168 10.61 16.44 1.33
CA GLY A 168 11.40 16.80 0.14
C GLY A 168 11.41 15.68 -0.91
N ASP A 169 11.57 14.43 -0.47
CA ASP A 169 11.55 13.25 -1.34
C ASP A 169 10.20 13.10 -2.07
N ILE A 170 9.08 13.35 -1.37
CA ILE A 170 7.72 13.35 -1.94
C ILE A 170 7.56 14.49 -2.95
N LEU A 171 7.94 15.72 -2.60
CA LEU A 171 7.82 16.88 -3.49
C LEU A 171 8.63 16.71 -4.78
N LYS A 172 9.82 16.11 -4.67
CA LYS A 172 10.65 15.80 -5.83
C LYS A 172 9.95 14.86 -6.81
N LYS A 173 9.21 13.88 -6.29
CA LYS A 173 8.42 12.93 -7.08
C LYS A 173 7.18 13.55 -7.70
N PHE A 174 6.59 14.56 -7.06
CA PHE A 174 5.43 15.29 -7.60
C PHE A 174 5.80 16.36 -8.63
N GLU A 175 7.08 16.72 -8.73
CA GLU A 175 7.57 17.72 -9.67
C GLU A 175 7.23 17.36 -11.12
N ASN A 176 6.59 18.28 -11.84
CA ASN A 176 6.17 18.15 -13.24
C ASN A 176 5.31 16.91 -13.55
N ARG A 177 4.51 16.46 -12.59
CA ARG A 177 3.62 15.30 -12.75
C ARG A 177 2.19 15.60 -12.34
N ILE A 178 1.27 14.83 -12.92
CA ILE A 178 -0.12 14.73 -12.50
C ILE A 178 -0.20 13.72 -11.36
N ILE A 179 -0.82 14.10 -10.25
CA ILE A 179 -1.06 13.20 -9.14
C ILE A 179 -2.23 12.28 -9.45
N VAL A 180 -2.04 10.97 -9.34
CA VAL A 180 -3.09 9.99 -9.63
C VAL A 180 -3.36 9.19 -8.36
N ALA A 181 -4.63 9.07 -7.98
CA ALA A 181 -5.04 8.21 -6.89
C ALA A 181 -6.44 7.64 -7.17
N HIS A 182 -6.83 6.60 -6.45
CA HIS A 182 -8.18 6.05 -6.52
C HIS A 182 -8.97 6.54 -5.33
N HIS A 183 -9.99 7.36 -5.58
CA HIS A 183 -10.66 8.16 -4.53
C HIS A 183 -9.75 9.28 -3.98
N ALA A 184 -9.07 9.99 -4.90
CA ALA A 184 -8.02 10.99 -4.66
C ALA A 184 -8.32 12.09 -3.60
N ALA A 185 -9.60 12.33 -3.30
CA ALA A 185 -10.01 13.23 -2.24
C ALA A 185 -9.57 12.79 -0.83
N PHE A 186 -9.25 11.50 -0.64
CA PHE A 186 -8.67 10.99 0.59
C PHE A 186 -7.20 11.42 0.72
N GLU A 187 -6.38 11.09 -0.28
CA GLU A 187 -4.95 11.43 -0.35
C GLU A 187 -4.73 12.94 -0.29
N ASP A 188 -5.55 13.71 -1.01
CA ASP A 188 -5.55 15.18 -1.03
C ASP A 188 -5.58 15.77 0.39
N LYS A 189 -6.53 15.31 1.22
CA LYS A 189 -6.74 15.83 2.57
C LYS A 189 -5.61 15.42 3.51
N PHE A 190 -5.12 14.19 3.40
CA PHE A 190 -4.03 13.69 4.24
C PHE A 190 -2.70 14.36 3.90
N LEU A 191 -2.33 14.43 2.62
CA LEU A 191 -1.11 15.10 2.18
C LEU A 191 -1.14 16.59 2.52
N ALA A 192 -2.26 17.28 2.29
CA ALA A 192 -2.39 18.69 2.67
C ALA A 192 -2.17 18.90 4.18
N ALA A 193 -2.72 18.02 5.01
CA ALA A 193 -2.56 18.11 6.46
C ALA A 193 -1.13 17.79 6.92
N GLU A 194 -0.48 16.79 6.31
CA GLU A 194 0.91 16.45 6.62
C GLU A 194 1.89 17.54 6.18
N PHE A 195 1.76 18.09 4.97
CA PHE A 195 2.59 19.23 4.55
C PHE A 195 2.37 20.45 5.43
N LYS A 196 1.12 20.73 5.83
CA LYS A 196 0.80 21.80 6.79
C LYS A 196 1.48 21.56 8.14
N ARG A 197 1.47 20.33 8.66
CA ARG A 197 2.16 19.95 9.91
C ARG A 197 3.68 20.10 9.80
N ALA A 198 4.24 19.79 8.63
CA ALA A 198 5.65 19.99 8.32
C ALA A 198 6.03 21.47 8.08
N GLY A 199 5.07 22.40 8.11
CA GLY A 199 5.31 23.82 7.84
C GLY A 199 5.58 24.16 6.38
N ILE A 200 5.25 23.25 5.46
CA ILE A 200 5.55 23.38 4.03
C ILE A 200 4.29 23.82 3.30
N LYS A 201 4.40 24.93 2.56
CA LYS A 201 3.32 25.43 1.70
C LYS A 201 3.51 24.88 0.28
N VAL A 202 2.66 23.92 -0.10
CA VAL A 202 2.67 23.33 -1.44
C VAL A 202 1.65 24.06 -2.32
N PRO A 203 2.00 24.43 -3.56
CA PRO A 203 1.03 24.99 -4.51
C PRO A 203 0.01 23.93 -4.96
N PRO A 204 -1.14 24.34 -5.55
CA PRO A 204 -2.08 23.39 -6.11
C PRO A 204 -1.45 22.46 -7.15
N LEU A 205 -1.76 21.17 -7.06
CA LEU A 205 -1.25 20.13 -7.95
C LEU A 205 -2.34 19.65 -8.91
N PRO A 206 -2.06 19.45 -10.20
CA PRO A 206 -2.99 18.78 -11.09
C PRO A 206 -3.18 17.33 -10.64
N ALA A 207 -4.43 16.87 -10.54
CA ALA A 207 -4.72 15.53 -10.06
C ALA A 207 -5.81 14.82 -10.86
N LEU A 208 -5.72 13.50 -10.96
CA LEU A 208 -6.68 12.62 -11.61
C LEU A 208 -7.18 11.57 -10.62
N ASP A 209 -8.49 11.61 -10.34
CA ASP A 209 -9.14 10.55 -9.54
C ASP A 209 -9.60 9.43 -10.47
N THR A 210 -9.02 8.24 -10.31
CA THR A 210 -9.35 7.08 -11.13
C THR A 210 -10.72 6.49 -10.81
N LEU A 211 -11.29 6.76 -9.63
CA LEU A 211 -12.69 6.41 -9.34
C LEU A 211 -13.62 7.26 -10.21
N TRP A 212 -13.37 8.57 -10.28
CA TRP A 212 -14.11 9.46 -11.19
C TRP A 212 -13.93 9.02 -12.64
N LEU A 213 -12.69 8.80 -13.09
CA LEU A 213 -12.41 8.39 -14.46
C LEU A 213 -13.10 7.07 -14.83
N SER A 214 -13.08 6.09 -13.92
CA SER A 214 -13.77 4.80 -14.14
C SER A 214 -15.27 4.97 -14.37
N ARG A 215 -15.93 5.91 -13.68
CA ARG A 215 -17.37 6.19 -13.87
C ARG A 215 -17.71 6.76 -15.24
N GLU A 216 -16.78 7.51 -15.81
CA GLU A 216 -16.93 8.11 -17.13
C GLU A 216 -16.80 7.06 -18.24
N VAL A 217 -15.97 6.03 -18.04
CA VAL A 217 -15.61 5.09 -19.11
C VAL A 217 -16.25 3.71 -19.02
N VAL A 218 -16.69 3.28 -17.84
CA VAL A 218 -17.29 1.95 -17.62
C VAL A 218 -18.50 2.02 -16.69
N ASP A 219 -19.46 1.11 -16.87
CA ASP A 219 -20.60 0.92 -15.97
C ASP A 219 -20.40 -0.30 -15.08
N LEU A 220 -20.25 -0.07 -13.77
CA LEU A 220 -19.96 -1.09 -12.76
C LEU A 220 -20.95 -1.00 -11.57
N PRO A 221 -21.20 -2.12 -10.85
CA PRO A 221 -22.08 -2.12 -9.68
C PRO A 221 -21.59 -1.22 -8.54
N ASN A 222 -20.28 -0.99 -8.47
CA ASN A 222 -19.63 0.01 -7.64
C ASN A 222 -18.24 0.31 -8.22
N TYR A 223 -17.60 1.37 -7.75
CA TYR A 223 -16.29 1.79 -8.25
C TYR A 223 -15.20 1.72 -7.18
N LYS A 224 -15.29 0.72 -6.29
CA LYS A 224 -14.17 0.39 -5.39
C LYS A 224 -13.01 -0.17 -6.21
N MET A 225 -11.78 0.06 -5.76
CA MET A 225 -10.55 -0.39 -6.42
C MET A 225 -10.65 -1.84 -6.90
N GLN A 226 -10.98 -2.77 -6.00
CA GLN A 226 -11.12 -4.20 -6.32
C GLN A 226 -12.09 -4.46 -7.48
N THR A 227 -13.27 -3.83 -7.48
CA THR A 227 -14.28 -4.01 -8.54
C THR A 227 -13.75 -3.53 -9.89
N VAL A 228 -13.04 -2.39 -9.90
CA VAL A 228 -12.46 -1.83 -11.13
C VAL A 228 -11.33 -2.72 -11.64
N LEU A 229 -10.41 -3.14 -10.77
CA LEU A 229 -9.30 -4.03 -11.13
C LEU A 229 -9.80 -5.37 -11.70
N GLN A 230 -10.79 -5.99 -11.04
CA GLN A 230 -11.42 -7.23 -11.51
C GLN A 230 -12.05 -7.08 -12.89
N HIS A 231 -12.71 -5.95 -13.16
CA HIS A 231 -13.31 -5.68 -14.48
C HIS A 231 -12.26 -5.70 -15.60
N TYR A 232 -11.07 -5.14 -15.35
CA TYR A 232 -9.97 -5.11 -16.31
C TYR A 232 -9.07 -6.35 -16.26
N GLY A 233 -9.45 -7.40 -15.52
CA GLY A 233 -8.71 -8.66 -15.46
C GLY A 233 -7.38 -8.57 -14.71
N VAL A 234 -7.20 -7.59 -13.81
CA VAL A 234 -6.01 -7.50 -12.96
C VAL A 234 -6.21 -8.40 -11.74
N GLU A 235 -5.32 -9.39 -11.60
CA GLU A 235 -5.30 -10.28 -10.44
C GLU A 235 -4.96 -9.52 -9.15
N GLU A 236 -5.59 -9.91 -8.03
CA GLU A 236 -5.41 -9.35 -6.69
C GLU A 236 -4.08 -9.79 -6.05
N ILE A 237 -2.96 -9.45 -6.70
CA ILE A 237 -1.63 -9.72 -6.16
C ILE A 237 -1.23 -8.54 -5.28
N ASP A 238 -1.10 -8.81 -3.97
CA ASP A 238 -0.55 -7.88 -2.97
C ASP A 238 -1.37 -6.62 -2.69
N LEU A 239 -2.68 -6.68 -2.95
CA LEU A 239 -3.62 -5.66 -2.48
C LEU A 239 -3.55 -5.52 -0.96
N HIS A 240 -3.83 -4.31 -0.45
CA HIS A 240 -3.70 -3.92 0.97
C HIS A 240 -2.25 -3.62 1.42
N THR A 241 -1.37 -3.35 0.46
CA THR A 241 -0.14 -2.59 0.68
C THR A 241 -0.16 -1.40 -0.27
N ALA A 242 0.30 -0.23 0.18
CA ALA A 242 0.27 0.96 -0.67
C ALA A 242 1.04 0.74 -1.99
N LEU A 243 2.18 0.03 -1.94
CA LEU A 243 2.98 -0.28 -3.14
C LEU A 243 2.25 -1.26 -4.08
N GLY A 244 1.58 -2.27 -3.54
CA GLY A 244 0.75 -3.19 -4.33
C GLY A 244 -0.41 -2.47 -5.02
N ASP A 245 -1.07 -1.57 -4.31
CA ASP A 245 -2.23 -0.84 -4.81
C ASP A 245 -1.85 0.16 -5.93
N VAL A 246 -0.74 0.91 -5.81
CA VAL A 246 -0.28 1.78 -6.91
C VAL A 246 0.17 0.98 -8.14
N ARG A 247 0.79 -0.18 -7.95
CA ARG A 247 1.17 -1.08 -9.07
C ARG A 247 -0.06 -1.66 -9.77
N ALA A 248 -1.07 -2.05 -9.01
CA ALA A 248 -2.33 -2.54 -9.56
C ALA A 248 -3.06 -1.43 -10.33
N LEU A 249 -3.10 -0.21 -9.79
CA LEU A 249 -3.70 0.94 -10.45
C LEU A 249 -2.98 1.30 -11.76
N ASN A 250 -1.64 1.25 -11.76
CA ASN A 250 -0.84 1.52 -12.96
C ASN A 250 -1.17 0.56 -14.12
N LYS A 251 -1.51 -0.70 -13.83
CA LYS A 251 -1.88 -1.69 -14.87
C LYS A 251 -3.15 -1.30 -15.64
N ILE A 252 -4.08 -0.59 -15.01
CA ILE A 252 -5.37 -0.21 -15.64
C ILE A 252 -5.39 1.24 -16.13
N LEU A 253 -4.53 2.10 -15.59
CA LEU A 253 -4.53 3.53 -15.87
C LEU A 253 -4.43 3.86 -17.39
N PRO A 254 -3.54 3.24 -18.19
CA PRO A 254 -3.49 3.48 -19.63
C PRO A 254 -4.82 3.17 -20.34
N THR A 255 -5.49 2.08 -19.94
CA THR A 255 -6.78 1.68 -20.51
C THR A 255 -7.86 2.71 -20.17
N LEU A 256 -7.93 3.15 -18.90
CA LEU A 256 -8.87 4.18 -18.48
C LEU A 256 -8.68 5.50 -19.24
N ILE A 257 -7.42 5.92 -19.43
CA ILE A 257 -7.08 7.13 -20.19
C ILE A 257 -7.53 7.00 -21.65
N ASN A 258 -7.24 5.87 -22.29
CA ASN A 258 -7.57 5.65 -23.70
C ASN A 258 -9.08 5.58 -23.98
N GLN A 259 -9.87 5.18 -22.99
CA GLN A 259 -11.33 5.13 -23.10
C GLN A 259 -12.01 6.47 -22.80
N ALA A 260 -11.31 7.40 -22.13
CA ALA A 260 -11.85 8.70 -21.80
C ALA A 260 -11.93 9.60 -23.03
N SER A 261 -13.03 10.35 -23.16
CA SER A 261 -13.21 11.28 -24.29
C SER A 261 -12.29 12.49 -24.21
N ALA A 262 -12.01 12.97 -22.99
CA ALA A 262 -11.12 14.08 -22.71
C ALA A 262 -10.67 14.04 -21.25
N ILE A 263 -9.40 14.38 -21.00
CA ILE A 263 -8.84 14.58 -19.66
C ILE A 263 -8.08 15.90 -19.69
N LEU A 264 -8.68 16.93 -19.11
CA LEU A 264 -8.16 18.29 -19.05
C LEU A 264 -7.86 18.68 -17.61
N PHE A 265 -6.82 19.49 -17.42
CA PHE A 265 -6.38 19.92 -16.10
C PHE A 265 -6.60 21.43 -15.94
N PRO A 266 -7.40 21.85 -14.94
CA PRO A 266 -7.65 23.28 -14.71
C PRO A 266 -6.45 24.04 -14.11
N THR A 267 -5.44 23.33 -13.59
CA THR A 267 -4.19 23.90 -13.09
C THR A 267 -3.03 23.31 -13.86
N ALA A 268 -2.02 24.12 -14.17
CA ALA A 268 -0.76 23.65 -14.74
C ALA A 268 0.14 23.05 -13.64
N HIS A 269 1.24 22.43 -14.07
CA HIS A 269 2.34 22.09 -13.17
C HIS A 269 2.87 23.33 -12.46
N SER A 270 3.09 23.21 -11.16
CA SER A 270 3.63 24.29 -10.32
C SER A 270 5.10 24.03 -10.00
N ILE A 271 5.84 25.11 -9.71
CA ILE A 271 7.19 25.01 -9.15
C ILE A 271 7.07 24.56 -7.68
N MET A 272 7.70 23.44 -7.33
CA MET A 272 7.69 22.92 -5.96
C MET A 272 8.62 23.73 -5.05
N PRO A 273 8.26 23.90 -3.75
CA PRO A 273 9.19 24.46 -2.78
C PRO A 273 10.42 23.57 -2.64
N GLN A 274 11.59 24.17 -2.50
CA GLN A 274 12.84 23.44 -2.27
C GLN A 274 12.90 22.99 -0.81
N VAL A 275 12.98 21.69 -0.61
CA VAL A 275 13.09 21.03 0.69
C VAL A 275 14.19 19.98 0.54
N GLU A 276 15.06 19.89 1.55
CA GLU A 276 16.16 18.92 1.57
C GLU A 276 15.64 17.50 1.36
N LEU A 277 16.35 16.74 0.52
CA LEU A 277 16.05 15.33 0.27
C LEU A 277 16.72 14.50 1.36
N SER A 278 15.95 13.68 2.06
CA SER A 278 16.52 12.84 3.11
C SER A 278 17.09 11.54 2.56
N GLY A 279 16.51 11.03 1.46
CA GLY A 279 16.77 9.67 0.97
C GLY A 279 16.38 8.57 1.96
N LYS A 280 15.74 8.92 3.09
CA LYS A 280 15.33 7.95 4.11
C LYS A 280 14.13 7.17 3.61
N GLN A 281 14.21 5.86 3.77
CA GLN A 281 13.16 4.95 3.38
C GLN A 281 13.16 3.75 4.32
N LYS A 282 11.97 3.31 4.71
CA LYS A 282 11.75 2.05 5.43
C LYS A 282 10.55 1.37 4.81
N THR A 283 10.76 0.30 4.06
CA THR A 283 9.65 -0.43 3.42
C THR A 283 9.16 -1.55 4.32
N ARG A 284 8.04 -2.17 3.94
CA ARG A 284 7.60 -3.43 4.52
C ARG A 284 7.37 -4.46 3.43
N VAL A 285 7.71 -5.70 3.75
CA VAL A 285 7.44 -6.84 2.90
C VAL A 285 6.50 -7.76 3.66
N THR A 286 5.30 -7.97 3.13
CA THR A 286 4.25 -8.77 3.77
C THR A 286 3.84 -9.93 2.87
N ASN A 287 3.12 -10.93 3.40
CA ASN A 287 2.47 -11.97 2.59
C ASN A 287 3.41 -12.72 1.63
N LEU A 288 4.65 -13.02 2.05
CA LEU A 288 5.57 -13.84 1.28
C LEU A 288 4.93 -15.20 0.93
N LYS A 289 5.15 -15.65 -0.30
CA LYS A 289 4.72 -16.97 -0.77
C LYS A 289 5.88 -17.66 -1.47
N LYS A 290 6.09 -18.95 -1.22
CA LYS A 290 7.16 -19.70 -1.89
C LYS A 290 6.99 -19.69 -3.42
N GLY A 291 5.76 -19.93 -3.90
CA GLY A 291 5.50 -20.10 -5.32
C GLY A 291 6.38 -21.17 -5.99
N GLU A 292 6.42 -21.16 -7.32
CA GLU A 292 7.33 -22.00 -8.11
C GLU A 292 8.75 -21.42 -8.18
N LYS A 293 8.85 -20.09 -8.16
CA LYS A 293 10.12 -19.33 -8.27
C LYS A 293 10.88 -19.17 -6.95
N GLY A 294 10.37 -19.71 -5.84
CA GLY A 294 11.01 -19.65 -4.54
C GLY A 294 10.72 -18.39 -3.72
N TRP A 295 11.08 -18.45 -2.43
CA TRP A 295 10.79 -17.38 -1.48
C TRP A 295 11.48 -16.06 -1.80
N ILE A 296 12.71 -16.09 -2.30
CA ILE A 296 13.48 -14.89 -2.66
C ILE A 296 12.82 -14.15 -3.81
N ASN A 297 12.28 -14.84 -4.81
CA ASN A 297 11.52 -14.17 -5.87
C ASN A 297 10.32 -13.40 -5.29
N SER A 298 9.58 -14.00 -4.35
CA SER A 298 8.47 -13.30 -3.68
C SER A 298 8.92 -12.09 -2.87
N LEU A 299 10.10 -12.13 -2.24
CA LEU A 299 10.70 -10.97 -1.59
C LEU A 299 11.00 -9.87 -2.61
N LEU A 300 11.73 -10.21 -3.68
CA LEU A 300 12.16 -9.27 -4.71
C LEU A 300 10.99 -8.62 -5.47
N GLU A 301 9.85 -9.31 -5.59
CA GLU A 301 8.63 -8.75 -6.19
C GLU A 301 7.93 -7.74 -5.28
N LYS A 302 8.17 -7.79 -3.96
CA LYS A 302 7.49 -6.97 -2.96
C LYS A 302 8.28 -5.74 -2.52
N LEU A 303 9.55 -5.68 -2.87
CA LEU A 303 10.36 -4.48 -2.70
C LEU A 303 10.07 -3.49 -3.83
N PRO A 304 10.20 -2.18 -3.59
CA PRO A 304 10.29 -1.21 -4.69
C PRO A 304 11.53 -1.52 -5.53
N GLU A 305 11.51 -1.13 -6.80
CA GLU A 305 12.63 -1.40 -7.72
C GLU A 305 13.98 -0.89 -7.17
N SER A 306 13.99 0.32 -6.62
CA SER A 306 15.13 0.92 -5.94
C SER A 306 14.75 1.41 -4.54
N GLY A 307 15.72 1.42 -3.62
CA GLY A 307 15.56 1.95 -2.26
C GLY A 307 16.71 2.84 -1.83
N SER A 308 16.92 2.93 -0.52
CA SER A 308 18.02 3.65 0.13
C SER A 308 19.39 3.19 -0.36
N SER A 309 20.39 4.07 -0.24
CA SER A 309 21.79 3.71 -0.42
C SER A 309 22.22 2.65 0.61
N VAL A 310 22.99 1.66 0.16
CA VAL A 310 23.52 0.60 1.03
C VAL A 310 24.72 1.15 1.80
N THR A 311 24.67 1.14 3.13
CA THR A 311 25.83 1.42 3.98
C THR A 311 26.59 0.14 4.31
N SER A 312 27.84 0.26 4.75
CA SER A 312 28.65 -0.89 5.14
C SER A 312 28.01 -1.71 6.27
N GLU A 313 27.29 -1.06 7.19
CA GLU A 313 26.56 -1.74 8.27
C GLU A 313 25.40 -2.58 7.73
N ILE A 314 24.59 -2.00 6.83
CA ILE A 314 23.46 -2.72 6.20
C ILE A 314 23.97 -3.90 5.36
N GLU A 315 25.04 -3.70 4.60
CA GLU A 315 25.68 -4.75 3.82
C GLU A 315 26.14 -5.89 4.74
N SER A 316 26.88 -5.57 5.80
CA SER A 316 27.37 -6.57 6.76
C SER A 316 26.21 -7.35 7.39
N ASP A 317 25.21 -6.67 7.94
CA ASP A 317 24.07 -7.30 8.62
C ASP A 317 23.31 -8.24 7.66
N TYR A 318 23.12 -7.81 6.41
CA TYR A 318 22.40 -8.60 5.41
C TYR A 318 23.19 -9.82 4.95
N LEU A 319 24.50 -9.66 4.70
CA LEU A 319 25.39 -10.76 4.29
C LEU A 319 25.62 -11.77 5.41
N ASP A 320 25.69 -11.32 6.67
CA ASP A 320 25.79 -12.20 7.83
C ASP A 320 24.52 -13.06 8.00
N LEU A 321 23.34 -12.47 7.79
CA LEU A 321 22.08 -13.21 7.80
C LEU A 321 22.01 -14.18 6.62
N LEU A 322 22.40 -13.76 5.41
CA LEU A 322 22.50 -14.63 4.23
C LEU A 322 23.36 -15.87 4.47
N THR A 323 24.53 -15.67 5.11
CA THR A 323 25.44 -16.77 5.47
C THR A 323 24.75 -17.77 6.40
N GLN A 324 24.01 -17.29 7.40
CA GLN A 324 23.29 -18.14 8.34
C GLN A 324 22.16 -18.92 7.67
N VAL A 325 21.33 -18.25 6.86
CA VAL A 325 20.18 -18.89 6.23
C VAL A 325 20.57 -19.85 5.11
N LEU A 326 21.69 -19.61 4.41
CA LEU A 326 22.17 -20.51 3.35
C LEU A 326 23.13 -21.59 3.86
N ALA A 327 23.33 -21.73 5.17
CA ALA A 327 24.21 -22.73 5.74
C ALA A 327 23.83 -24.18 5.34
N ASP A 328 22.54 -24.45 5.10
CA ASP A 328 22.04 -25.75 4.64
C ASP A 328 21.78 -25.82 3.12
N GLY A 329 22.08 -24.72 2.40
CA GLY A 329 21.89 -24.57 0.95
C GLY A 329 20.45 -24.35 0.51
N LYS A 330 19.51 -24.05 1.42
CA LYS A 330 18.11 -23.78 1.11
C LYS A 330 17.64 -22.55 1.87
N ILE A 331 16.53 -21.97 1.43
CA ILE A 331 15.84 -20.91 2.15
C ILE A 331 14.42 -21.38 2.44
N ILE A 332 14.07 -21.44 3.73
CA ILE A 332 12.72 -21.75 4.20
C ILE A 332 11.93 -20.47 4.51
N GLY A 333 10.65 -20.63 4.83
CA GLY A 333 9.73 -19.49 4.95
C GLY A 333 10.12 -18.48 6.05
N ASP A 334 10.59 -18.95 7.20
CA ASP A 334 10.95 -18.06 8.31
C ASP A 334 12.28 -17.34 8.08
N GLU A 335 13.23 -17.97 7.38
CA GLU A 335 14.47 -17.35 6.92
C GLU A 335 14.19 -16.27 5.87
N ALA A 336 13.30 -16.55 4.93
CA ALA A 336 12.86 -15.56 3.95
C ALA A 336 12.18 -14.35 4.60
N LYS A 337 11.37 -14.58 5.66
CA LYS A 337 10.78 -13.49 6.45
C LYS A 337 11.82 -12.68 7.19
N ALA A 338 12.87 -13.32 7.72
CA ALA A 338 13.96 -12.62 8.39
C ALA A 338 14.72 -11.73 7.39
N LEU A 339 15.11 -12.27 6.23
CA LEU A 339 15.72 -11.51 5.15
C LEU A 339 14.83 -10.36 4.68
N SER A 340 13.53 -10.60 4.52
CA SER A 340 12.59 -9.57 4.07
C SER A 340 12.41 -8.46 5.09
N LYS A 341 12.39 -8.81 6.38
CA LYS A 341 12.31 -7.83 7.46
C LYS A 341 13.55 -6.95 7.45
N LEU A 342 14.75 -7.54 7.40
CA LEU A 342 16.00 -6.78 7.38
C LEU A 342 16.10 -5.86 6.14
N ALA A 343 15.77 -6.39 4.96
CA ALA A 343 15.75 -5.58 3.73
C ALA A 343 14.75 -4.42 3.82
N GLY A 344 13.54 -4.67 4.34
CA GLY A 344 12.53 -3.63 4.50
C GLY A 344 12.92 -2.57 5.53
N GLU A 345 13.43 -2.99 6.68
CA GLU A 345 13.88 -2.11 7.76
C GLU A 345 15.05 -1.21 7.34
N ALA A 346 15.94 -1.72 6.50
CA ALA A 346 17.04 -0.98 5.91
C ALA A 346 16.62 -0.11 4.70
N GLY A 347 15.37 -0.22 4.25
CA GLY A 347 14.87 0.51 3.07
C GLY A 347 15.49 0.05 1.75
N LEU A 348 15.96 -1.20 1.67
CA LEU A 348 16.54 -1.74 0.44
C LEU A 348 15.47 -1.91 -0.65
N GLY A 349 15.85 -1.60 -1.88
CA GLY A 349 15.07 -1.96 -3.07
C GLY A 349 15.49 -3.30 -3.65
N ARG A 350 14.73 -3.75 -4.65
CA ARG A 350 15.02 -4.98 -5.40
C ARG A 350 16.46 -4.97 -5.94
N ASN A 351 16.88 -3.88 -6.56
CA ASN A 351 18.20 -3.77 -7.18
C ASN A 351 19.33 -3.91 -6.16
N GLN A 352 19.20 -3.24 -5.00
CA GLN A 352 20.18 -3.37 -3.92
C GLN A 352 20.26 -4.80 -3.38
N VAL A 353 19.11 -5.45 -3.17
CA VAL A 353 19.08 -6.84 -2.66
C VAL A 353 19.71 -7.82 -3.65
N VAL A 354 19.43 -7.68 -4.95
CA VAL A 354 20.07 -8.51 -5.99
C VAL A 354 21.58 -8.30 -6.02
N GLN A 355 22.06 -7.05 -5.91
CA GLN A 355 23.49 -6.76 -5.84
C GLN A 355 24.16 -7.39 -4.61
N LEU A 356 23.51 -7.38 -3.45
CA LEU A 356 23.99 -8.07 -2.26
C LEU A 356 24.04 -9.59 -2.46
N HIS A 357 23.05 -10.17 -3.14
CA HIS A 357 23.05 -11.60 -3.50
C HIS A 357 24.21 -11.95 -4.44
N GLU A 358 24.46 -11.13 -5.47
CA GLU A 358 25.58 -11.32 -6.38
C GLU A 358 26.94 -11.18 -5.67
N SER A 359 27.09 -10.17 -4.80
CA SER A 359 28.28 -9.98 -3.96
C SER A 359 28.54 -11.19 -3.07
N PHE A 360 27.50 -11.71 -2.44
CA PHE A 360 27.57 -12.92 -1.61
C PHE A 360 28.11 -14.13 -2.41
N ILE A 361 27.58 -14.38 -3.62
CA ILE A 361 28.07 -15.47 -4.47
C ILE A 361 29.53 -15.26 -4.88
N GLN A 362 29.94 -14.03 -5.19
CA GLN A 362 31.32 -13.72 -5.51
C GLN A 362 32.26 -13.99 -4.31
N GLN A 363 31.83 -13.67 -3.10
CA GLN A 363 32.59 -13.97 -1.88
C GLN A 363 32.72 -15.48 -1.65
N LEU A 364 31.65 -16.26 -1.84
CA LEU A 364 31.71 -17.72 -1.74
C LEU A 364 32.67 -18.33 -2.76
N ARG A 365 32.64 -17.88 -4.02
CA ARG A 365 33.58 -18.34 -5.06
C ARG A 365 35.03 -18.04 -4.68
N LYS A 366 35.29 -16.80 -4.24
CA LYS A 366 36.63 -16.37 -3.83
C LYS A 366 37.15 -17.17 -2.63
N GLN A 367 36.26 -17.54 -1.70
CA GLN A 367 36.61 -18.38 -0.56
C GLN A 367 36.96 -19.81 -0.99
N ALA A 368 36.17 -20.41 -1.87
CA ALA A 368 36.44 -21.75 -2.38
C ALA A 368 37.72 -21.81 -3.24
N GLU A 369 38.07 -20.72 -3.93
CA GLU A 369 39.31 -20.62 -4.69
C GLU A 369 40.55 -20.32 -3.82
N ALA A 370 40.39 -20.01 -2.53
CA ALA A 370 41.46 -19.49 -1.68
C ALA A 370 42.58 -20.51 -1.43
N ASP A 371 42.28 -21.80 -1.42
CA ASP A 371 43.26 -22.88 -1.28
C ASP A 371 43.77 -23.42 -2.63
N GLY A 372 43.27 -22.86 -3.74
CA GLY A 372 43.62 -23.23 -5.11
C GLY A 372 42.95 -24.51 -5.62
N ASN A 373 42.02 -25.13 -4.87
CA ASN A 373 41.33 -26.34 -5.28
C ASN A 373 39.86 -26.38 -4.80
N VAL A 374 38.96 -25.94 -5.68
CA VAL A 374 37.52 -26.01 -5.42
C VAL A 374 37.03 -27.46 -5.42
N ASP A 375 36.47 -27.93 -4.31
CA ASP A 375 35.95 -29.29 -4.19
C ASP A 375 34.46 -29.43 -4.60
N ALA A 376 33.99 -30.68 -4.70
CA ALA A 376 32.62 -30.96 -5.12
C ALA A 376 31.56 -30.49 -4.12
N ALA A 377 31.89 -30.37 -2.84
CA ALA A 377 30.99 -29.87 -1.81
C ALA A 377 30.86 -28.35 -1.90
N GLU A 378 31.95 -27.63 -2.13
CA GLU A 378 31.97 -26.18 -2.36
C GLU A 378 31.22 -25.79 -3.62
N LEU A 379 31.47 -26.49 -4.74
CA LEU A 379 30.71 -26.29 -5.98
C LEU A 379 29.21 -26.47 -5.75
N LYS A 380 28.82 -27.54 -5.06
CA LYS A 380 27.42 -27.83 -4.76
C LYS A 380 26.80 -26.76 -3.85
N LEU A 381 27.55 -26.23 -2.90
CA LEU A 381 27.10 -25.14 -2.04
C LEU A 381 26.84 -23.87 -2.85
N ILE A 382 27.77 -23.49 -3.73
CA ILE A 382 27.64 -22.32 -4.61
C ILE A 382 26.44 -22.47 -5.56
N GLU A 383 26.29 -23.64 -6.20
CA GLU A 383 25.14 -23.93 -7.08
C GLU A 383 23.81 -23.85 -6.34
N ASN A 384 23.74 -24.42 -5.12
CA ASN A 384 22.53 -24.34 -4.30
C ASN A 384 22.21 -22.91 -3.89
N ALA A 385 23.22 -22.11 -3.53
CA ALA A 385 23.05 -20.70 -3.19
C ALA A 385 22.53 -19.87 -4.38
N ILE A 386 23.14 -20.02 -5.56
CA ILE A 386 22.67 -19.37 -6.81
C ILE A 386 21.20 -19.70 -7.06
N LYS A 387 20.84 -20.98 -6.95
CA LYS A 387 19.46 -21.44 -7.13
C LYS A 387 18.50 -20.89 -6.07
N ALA A 388 18.91 -20.86 -4.81
CA ALA A 388 18.08 -20.38 -3.70
C ALA A 388 17.84 -18.87 -3.78
N LEU A 389 18.82 -18.11 -4.26
CA LEU A 389 18.74 -16.65 -4.47
C LEU A 389 18.10 -16.26 -5.80
N ASN A 390 17.75 -17.23 -6.65
CA ASN A 390 17.13 -17.01 -7.96
C ASN A 390 17.98 -16.12 -8.88
N LEU A 391 19.31 -16.31 -8.82
CA LEU A 391 20.27 -15.65 -9.70
C LEU A 391 20.42 -16.44 -11.00
N SER A 392 20.64 -15.73 -12.12
CA SER A 392 20.77 -16.29 -13.47
C SER A 392 22.19 -16.74 -13.80
#